data_AF-A0A9P6E3R4-F1
#
_entry.id   AF-A0A9P6E3R4-F1
#
_cell.length_a   1.000
_cell.length_b   1.000
_cell.length_c   1.000
_cell.angle_alpha   90.00
_cell.angle_beta   90.00
_cell.angle_gamma   90.00
#
_symmetry.space_group_name_H-M   'P 1'
#
loop_
_entity.id
_entity.type
_entity.pdbx_description
1 polymer ?
#
loop_
_entity_poly.entity_id
_entity_poly.type
_entity_poly.pdbx_seq_one_letter_code
_entity_poly.pdbx_strand_id
1 'polypeptide(L)'
;LDTFLIPFEDETATLAHGVPTHDCTTDSDFDLHAYQIKPCRGCNIKAVRDPDNKAANKTYYVPLMLPNRTATRDPTNLQMRNHGNWAEVDRKIRSATTVKGKAQIAKQSGLKGIPSVGRGVESLDYAQGVPRDYMHLLYLNVAKNLIHLWMGNFKGLDETPGPYVLTSNIWAKIGEETEKSVASIPSAFVRSLGNIHTDQGHYTAEGWSYWFMFLGPILLENRLPTVYYKHYCKLVKVMKARC
;
A
#
# COMPACT_ATOMS: atom_id res chain seq x y z
N LEU A 1 26.39 1.34 -6.48
CA LEU A 1 25.34 0.30 -6.37
C LEU A 1 24.02 1.04 -6.47
N ASP A 2 23.59 1.36 -7.70
CA ASP A 2 22.26 1.92 -7.94
C ASP A 2 21.25 0.80 -7.76
N THR A 3 20.81 0.63 -6.51
CA THR A 3 19.75 -0.32 -6.21
C THR A 3 18.46 0.31 -6.71
N PHE A 4 17.64 -0.48 -7.41
CA PHE A 4 16.29 -0.15 -7.85
C PHE A 4 15.38 0.43 -6.73
N LEU A 5 15.79 0.24 -5.47
CA LEU A 5 15.06 0.64 -4.27
C LEU A 5 15.42 2.03 -3.75
N ILE A 6 16.57 2.62 -4.11
CA ILE A 6 17.04 3.90 -3.54
C ILE A 6 15.97 4.98 -3.69
N PRO A 7 15.42 5.25 -4.89
CA PRO A 7 14.48 6.34 -4.98
C PRO A 7 13.05 5.95 -4.51
N PHE A 8 12.78 4.70 -4.11
CA PHE A 8 11.58 4.34 -3.34
C PHE A 8 11.80 4.63 -1.85
N GLU A 9 13.02 4.41 -1.36
CA GLU A 9 13.41 4.78 0.00
C GLU A 9 13.37 6.30 0.16
N ASP A 10 13.86 7.05 -0.83
CA ASP A 10 13.76 8.52 -0.84
C ASP A 10 12.30 9.00 -0.87
N GLU A 11 11.44 8.30 -1.60
CA GLU A 11 10.04 8.68 -1.72
C GLU A 11 9.20 8.24 -0.52
N THR A 12 9.43 7.05 0.04
CA THR A 12 8.82 6.67 1.31
C THR A 12 9.36 7.50 2.47
N ALA A 13 10.60 7.98 2.40
CA ALA A 13 11.11 9.00 3.29
C ALA A 13 10.38 10.33 3.06
N THR A 14 10.17 10.76 1.82
CA THR A 14 9.42 11.98 1.48
C THR A 14 7.97 11.91 1.96
N LEU A 15 7.27 10.82 1.67
CA LEU A 15 5.92 10.53 2.15
C LEU A 15 5.86 10.37 3.67
N ALA A 16 6.96 9.96 4.31
CA ALA A 16 7.03 9.98 5.75
C ALA A 16 7.25 11.41 6.27
N HIS A 17 8.11 12.22 5.65
CA HIS A 17 8.33 13.63 6.02
C HIS A 17 7.10 14.50 5.81
N GLY A 18 6.17 14.07 4.97
CA GLY A 18 4.93 14.78 4.68
C GLY A 18 4.97 15.38 3.29
N VAL A 19 3.92 15.11 2.53
CA VAL A 19 3.71 15.74 1.22
C VAL A 19 2.59 16.77 1.38
N PRO A 20 2.85 18.05 1.10
CA PRO A 20 1.84 19.10 1.17
C PRO A 20 0.62 18.70 0.34
N THR A 21 -0.51 18.62 1.01
CA THR A 21 -1.78 18.13 0.49
C THR A 21 -2.89 19.07 0.94
N HIS A 22 -3.87 19.26 0.10
CA HIS A 22 -4.97 20.17 0.38
C HIS A 22 -6.18 19.39 0.89
N ASP A 23 -6.68 19.74 2.07
CA ASP A 23 -7.95 19.26 2.60
C ASP A 23 -9.08 20.12 2.03
N CYS A 24 -9.84 19.53 1.12
CA CYS A 24 -10.98 20.17 0.47
C CYS A 24 -12.19 20.38 1.37
N THR A 25 -12.24 19.74 2.54
CA THR A 25 -13.36 19.85 3.48
C THR A 25 -13.19 21.04 4.41
N THR A 26 -11.95 21.33 4.78
CA THR A 26 -11.57 22.45 5.64
C THR A 26 -10.96 23.62 4.88
N ASP A 27 -10.79 23.48 3.56
CA ASP A 27 -10.11 24.44 2.67
C ASP A 27 -8.73 24.84 3.20
N SER A 28 -7.98 23.85 3.67
CA SER A 28 -6.69 24.07 4.35
C SER A 28 -5.62 23.09 3.88
N ASP A 29 -4.38 23.56 3.81
CA ASP A 29 -3.25 22.68 3.52
C ASP A 29 -2.81 21.90 4.78
N PHE A 30 -2.51 20.62 4.59
CA PHE A 30 -1.95 19.73 5.59
C PHE A 30 -0.89 18.83 4.96
N ASP A 31 0.06 18.35 5.75
CA ASP A 31 1.02 17.39 5.26
C ASP A 31 0.41 15.98 5.28
N LEU A 32 0.25 15.38 4.10
CA LEU A 32 -0.16 13.99 3.97
C LEU A 32 1.06 13.12 4.21
N HIS A 33 0.97 12.29 5.24
CA HIS A 33 1.99 11.32 5.53
C HIS A 33 1.50 9.90 5.24
N ALA A 34 2.30 9.09 4.54
CA ALA A 34 2.00 7.69 4.28
C ALA A 34 3.02 6.77 4.95
N TYR A 35 2.54 5.75 5.66
CA TYR A 35 3.38 4.86 6.45
C TYR A 35 3.06 3.39 6.19
N GLN A 36 4.09 2.55 6.11
CA GLN A 36 3.90 1.10 6.03
C GLN A 36 3.35 0.56 7.35
N ILE A 37 2.21 -0.12 7.26
CA ILE A 37 1.50 -0.73 8.39
C ILE A 37 2.33 -1.88 8.97
N LYS A 38 2.43 -1.95 10.30
CA LYS A 38 3.14 -3.04 10.96
C LYS A 38 2.34 -4.35 10.90
N PRO A 39 3.03 -5.48 10.73
CA PRO A 39 4.48 -5.53 10.84
C PRO A 39 5.29 -5.16 9.60
N CYS A 40 6.06 -4.07 9.72
CA CYS A 40 7.07 -3.71 8.74
C CYS A 40 8.11 -4.82 8.73
N ARG A 41 8.31 -5.37 7.53
CA ARG A 41 9.31 -6.38 7.22
C ARG A 41 10.73 -5.82 7.36
N GLY A 42 10.94 -4.56 6.99
CA GLY A 42 12.26 -3.94 6.88
C GLY A 42 12.80 -3.36 8.20
N CYS A 43 11.95 -2.85 9.07
CA CYS A 43 12.40 -2.19 10.31
C CYS A 43 11.69 -2.67 11.58
N ASN A 44 12.26 -2.32 12.73
CA ASN A 44 11.83 -2.70 14.06
C ASN A 44 10.76 -1.76 14.65
N ILE A 45 10.31 -0.75 13.89
CA ILE A 45 9.26 0.20 14.29
C ILE A 45 8.02 -0.54 14.83
N LYS A 46 7.31 -0.04 15.83
CA LYS A 46 6.08 -0.69 16.34
C LYS A 46 4.87 0.16 15.99
N ALA A 47 3.83 -0.46 15.42
CA ALA A 47 2.54 0.20 15.28
C ALA A 47 1.88 0.37 16.65
N VAL A 48 1.08 1.42 16.74
CA VAL A 48 0.25 1.76 17.88
C VAL A 48 -1.21 1.70 17.45
N ARG A 49 -2.08 1.65 18.45
CA ARG A 49 -3.50 1.94 18.24
C ARG A 49 -3.75 3.35 18.69
N ASP A 50 -4.78 3.94 18.11
CA ASP A 50 -5.31 5.21 18.56
C ASP A 50 -5.74 5.04 20.03
N PRO A 51 -5.11 5.77 20.97
CA PRO A 51 -5.42 5.64 22.38
C PRO A 51 -6.82 6.16 22.71
N ASP A 52 -7.35 7.11 21.92
CA ASP A 52 -8.61 7.80 22.16
C ASP A 52 -9.79 7.01 21.63
N ASN A 53 -9.55 6.11 20.67
CA ASN A 53 -10.58 5.28 20.06
C ASN A 53 -10.28 3.77 20.09
N LYS A 54 -9.73 3.27 21.21
CA LYS A 54 -9.37 1.85 21.37
C LYS A 54 -10.53 0.86 21.19
N ALA A 55 -11.76 1.29 21.44
CA ALA A 55 -12.95 0.44 21.39
C ALA A 55 -13.51 0.30 19.97
N ALA A 56 -13.54 1.37 19.16
CA ALA A 56 -14.03 1.32 17.78
C ALA A 56 -12.90 0.96 16.79
N ASN A 57 -11.67 1.44 17.03
CA ASN A 57 -10.56 1.25 16.11
C ASN A 57 -9.65 0.08 16.52
N LYS A 58 -9.83 -1.07 15.84
CA LYS A 58 -8.97 -2.26 16.00
C LYS A 58 -7.70 -2.20 15.12
N THR A 59 -7.57 -1.16 14.29
CA THR A 59 -6.50 -1.01 13.32
C THR A 59 -5.24 -0.48 13.98
N TYR A 60 -4.11 -1.10 13.65
CA TYR A 60 -2.79 -0.67 14.07
C TYR A 60 -2.19 0.21 12.97
N TYR A 61 -1.64 1.36 13.33
CA TYR A 61 -0.96 2.25 12.40
C TYR A 61 0.42 2.67 12.95
N VAL A 62 1.28 3.14 12.07
CA VAL A 62 2.65 3.54 12.41
C VAL A 62 2.74 5.04 12.20
N PRO A 63 2.49 5.87 13.22
CA PRO A 63 2.70 7.29 13.07
C PRO A 63 4.17 7.64 13.32
N LEU A 64 4.64 8.74 12.71
CA LEU A 64 5.92 9.33 13.12
C LEU A 64 5.78 9.97 14.49
N MET A 65 4.77 10.80 14.68
CA MET A 65 4.45 11.35 15.98
C MET A 65 3.57 10.37 16.73
N LEU A 66 4.04 9.85 17.86
CA LEU A 66 3.20 8.96 18.67
C LEU A 66 1.89 9.70 19.05
N PRO A 67 0.75 9.01 19.18
CA PRO A 67 -0.55 9.66 19.38
C PRO A 67 -0.62 10.52 20.65
N ASN A 68 0.16 10.16 21.66
CA ASN A 68 0.36 10.93 22.89
C ASN A 68 1.34 12.11 22.74
N ARG A 69 1.83 12.38 21.52
CA ARG A 69 2.83 13.39 21.16
C ARG A 69 4.14 13.31 21.94
N THR A 70 4.46 12.18 22.56
CA THR A 70 5.64 12.06 23.43
C THR A 70 6.95 11.88 22.67
N ALA A 71 6.89 11.49 21.39
CA ALA A 71 8.07 11.31 20.56
C ALA A 71 7.70 11.37 19.06
N THR A 72 8.63 11.92 18.29
CA THR A 72 8.62 11.86 16.82
C THR A 72 9.67 10.85 16.37
N ARG A 73 9.31 9.98 15.44
CA ARG A 73 10.22 9.04 14.79
C ARG A 73 10.80 9.70 13.56
N ASP A 74 12.10 9.58 13.38
CA ASP A 74 12.78 9.98 12.16
C ASP A 74 12.64 8.86 11.12
N PRO A 75 11.98 9.09 9.97
CA PRO A 75 11.82 8.08 8.95
C PRO A 75 13.11 7.73 8.21
N THR A 76 14.12 8.61 8.24
CA THR A 76 15.43 8.37 7.61
C THR A 76 16.37 7.57 8.50
N ASN A 77 16.12 7.56 9.82
CA ASN A 77 16.95 6.89 10.81
C ASN A 77 16.15 5.83 11.58
N LEU A 78 15.48 4.94 10.85
CA LEU A 78 14.74 3.83 11.43
C LEU A 78 15.70 2.70 11.83
N GLN A 79 15.39 2.04 12.96
CA GLN A 79 16.09 0.82 13.35
C GLN A 79 15.76 -0.31 12.37
N MET A 80 16.56 -0.46 11.33
CA MET A 80 16.41 -1.48 10.31
C MET A 80 16.69 -2.87 10.88
N ARG A 81 16.04 -3.89 10.32
CA ARG A 81 16.34 -5.28 10.62
C ARG A 81 17.55 -5.72 9.80
N ASN A 82 18.32 -6.63 10.36
CA ASN A 82 19.32 -7.39 9.62
C ASN A 82 18.95 -8.89 9.61
N HIS A 83 19.69 -9.68 8.83
CA HIS A 83 19.51 -11.13 8.77
C HIS A 83 19.61 -11.78 10.16
N GLY A 84 20.51 -11.32 11.03
CA GLY A 84 20.67 -11.83 12.40
C GLY A 84 19.40 -11.71 13.24
N ASN A 85 18.71 -10.56 13.17
CA ASN A 85 17.42 -10.38 13.85
C ASN A 85 16.35 -11.34 13.31
N TRP A 86 16.35 -11.58 12.00
CA TRP A 86 15.45 -12.56 11.38
C TRP A 86 15.71 -13.98 11.88
N ALA A 87 16.98 -14.38 11.92
CA ALA A 87 17.40 -15.70 12.40
C ALA A 87 17.04 -15.92 13.88
N GLU A 88 17.16 -14.89 14.71
CA GLU A 88 16.75 -14.95 16.11
C GLU A 88 15.24 -15.16 16.27
N VAL A 89 14.43 -14.41 15.50
CA VAL A 89 12.97 -14.57 15.51
C VAL A 89 12.56 -15.95 14.99
N ASP A 90 13.19 -16.43 13.92
CA ASP A 90 12.96 -17.78 13.39
C ASP A 90 13.25 -18.85 14.46
N ARG A 91 14.37 -18.72 15.17
CA ARG A 91 14.72 -19.62 16.28
C ARG A 91 13.66 -19.63 17.36
N LYS A 92 13.16 -18.45 17.76
CA LYS A 92 12.08 -18.30 18.76
C LYS A 92 10.78 -18.94 18.29
N ILE A 93 10.42 -18.78 17.02
CA ILE A 93 9.22 -19.42 16.45
C ILE A 93 9.37 -20.95 16.45
N ARG A 94 10.55 -21.47 16.13
CA ARG A 94 10.81 -22.93 16.13
C ARG A 94 10.84 -23.53 17.53
N SER A 95 11.40 -22.81 18.50
CA SER A 95 11.46 -23.27 19.90
C SER A 95 10.10 -23.22 20.61
N ALA A 96 9.13 -22.46 20.08
CA ALA A 96 7.79 -22.43 20.63
C ALA A 96 7.06 -23.77 20.38
N THR A 97 6.62 -24.42 21.44
CA THR A 97 5.97 -25.73 21.40
C THR A 97 4.49 -25.66 21.00
N THR A 98 3.82 -24.55 21.27
CA THR A 98 2.39 -24.38 21.00
C THR A 98 2.13 -23.52 19.76
N VAL A 99 1.07 -23.85 19.03
CA VAL A 99 0.58 -23.04 17.89
C VAL A 99 0.30 -21.60 18.32
N LYS A 100 -0.28 -21.41 19.51
CA LYS A 100 -0.54 -20.10 20.11
C LYS A 100 0.75 -19.32 20.36
N GLY A 101 1.77 -19.97 20.91
CA GLY A 101 3.08 -19.35 21.14
C GLY A 101 3.75 -18.90 19.84
N LYS A 102 3.74 -19.76 18.81
CA LYS A 102 4.22 -19.42 17.46
C LYS A 102 3.50 -18.20 16.88
N ALA A 103 2.17 -18.21 16.93
CA ALA A 103 1.34 -17.11 16.42
C ALA A 103 1.60 -15.79 17.18
N GLN A 104 1.80 -15.86 18.50
CA GLN A 104 2.11 -14.68 19.32
C GLN A 104 3.48 -14.08 18.96
N ILE A 105 4.51 -14.91 18.82
CA ILE A 105 5.85 -14.46 18.42
C ILE A 105 5.79 -13.86 17.01
N ALA A 106 5.10 -14.53 16.07
CA ALA A 106 4.94 -14.03 14.72
C ALA A 106 4.19 -12.69 14.68
N LYS A 107 3.17 -12.53 15.52
CA LYS A 107 2.42 -11.26 15.64
C LYS A 107 3.27 -10.13 16.22
N GLN A 108 4.04 -10.40 17.27
CA GLN A 108 4.88 -9.38 17.93
C GLN A 108 6.09 -8.98 17.10
N SER A 109 6.76 -9.98 16.53
CA SER A 109 7.96 -9.79 15.71
C SER A 109 7.61 -9.35 14.30
N GLY A 110 6.43 -9.72 13.81
CA GLY A 110 6.01 -9.45 12.45
C GLY A 110 6.50 -10.39 11.37
N LEU A 111 7.17 -11.47 11.76
CA LEU A 111 7.77 -12.42 10.84
C LEU A 111 7.12 -13.78 11.08
N LYS A 112 6.83 -14.51 9.99
CA LYS A 112 6.37 -15.91 10.10
C LYS A 112 7.53 -16.91 10.22
N GLY A 113 8.77 -16.45 10.15
CA GLY A 113 9.99 -17.26 10.13
C GLY A 113 10.72 -17.16 8.78
N ILE A 114 11.88 -17.83 8.69
CA ILE A 114 12.66 -17.92 7.45
C ILE A 114 12.18 -19.14 6.65
N PRO A 115 11.96 -19.06 5.33
CA PRO A 115 11.62 -20.22 4.50
C PRO A 115 12.67 -21.34 4.58
N SER A 116 12.31 -22.58 4.25
CA SER A 116 13.22 -23.75 4.30
C SER A 116 14.49 -23.55 3.48
N VAL A 117 14.36 -23.01 2.26
CA VAL A 117 15.49 -22.68 1.38
C VAL A 117 16.44 -21.68 2.04
N GLY A 118 15.89 -20.69 2.74
CA GLY A 118 16.66 -19.66 3.43
C GLY A 118 17.42 -20.09 4.65
N ARG A 119 17.17 -21.31 5.13
CA ARG A 119 17.87 -21.87 6.29
C ARG A 119 19.14 -22.62 5.90
N GLY A 120 19.27 -23.05 4.65
CA GLY A 120 20.45 -23.73 4.12
C GLY A 120 21.34 -22.86 3.25
N VAL A 121 20.88 -21.66 2.87
CA VAL A 121 21.59 -20.74 1.98
C VAL A 121 21.95 -19.48 2.75
N GLU A 122 23.17 -19.46 3.30
CA GLU A 122 23.67 -18.34 4.12
C GLU A 122 23.91 -17.05 3.31
N SER A 123 23.96 -17.14 1.99
CA SER A 123 24.11 -15.97 1.10
C SER A 123 22.82 -15.16 0.91
N LEU A 124 21.67 -15.61 1.44
CA LEU A 124 20.41 -14.88 1.32
C LEU A 124 20.13 -14.02 2.56
N ASP A 125 20.15 -12.70 2.39
CA ASP A 125 19.64 -11.77 3.41
C ASP A 125 18.10 -11.67 3.31
N TYR A 126 17.37 -12.16 4.31
CA TYR A 126 15.90 -12.09 4.33
C TYR A 126 15.34 -10.76 4.84
N ALA A 127 16.17 -9.93 5.46
CA ALA A 127 15.82 -8.57 5.83
C ALA A 127 15.91 -7.62 4.64
N GLN A 128 16.93 -7.78 3.79
CA GLN A 128 17.25 -6.81 2.72
C GLN A 128 17.20 -7.40 1.30
N GLY A 129 17.53 -8.67 1.12
CA GLY A 129 17.70 -9.33 -0.20
C GLY A 129 16.40 -9.81 -0.85
N VAL A 130 15.24 -9.42 -0.32
CA VAL A 130 13.93 -9.92 -0.74
C VAL A 130 13.01 -8.73 -0.98
N PRO A 131 12.55 -8.51 -2.22
CA PRO A 131 11.71 -7.38 -2.56
C PRO A 131 10.47 -7.29 -1.67
N ARG A 132 10.03 -6.05 -1.42
CA ARG A 132 8.71 -5.81 -0.85
C ARG A 132 7.65 -6.30 -1.82
N ASP A 133 6.56 -6.84 -1.28
CA ASP A 133 5.46 -7.38 -2.07
C ASP A 133 4.63 -6.24 -2.68
N TYR A 134 5.16 -5.70 -3.78
CA TYR A 134 4.59 -4.58 -4.51
C TYR A 134 3.22 -4.94 -5.10
N MET A 135 3.10 -6.19 -5.54
CA MET A 135 1.90 -6.74 -6.13
C MET A 135 0.70 -6.64 -5.17
N HIS A 136 0.85 -7.13 -3.94
CA HIS A 136 -0.23 -7.03 -2.97
C HIS A 136 -0.38 -5.61 -2.44
N LEU A 137 0.73 -4.94 -2.13
CA LEU A 137 0.68 -3.62 -1.49
C LEU A 137 0.05 -2.56 -2.39
N LEU A 138 0.57 -2.38 -3.62
CA LEU A 138 0.10 -1.30 -4.47
C LEU A 138 -1.06 -1.72 -5.36
N TYR A 139 -1.03 -2.91 -5.95
CA TYR A 139 -2.05 -3.29 -6.93
C TYR A 139 -3.31 -3.84 -6.27
N LEU A 140 -3.17 -4.81 -5.37
CA LEU A 140 -4.35 -5.45 -4.75
C LEU A 140 -4.91 -4.69 -3.54
N ASN A 141 -4.10 -3.85 -2.89
CA ASN A 141 -4.57 -3.01 -1.78
C ASN A 141 -4.77 -1.56 -2.24
N VAL A 142 -3.71 -0.79 -2.55
CA VAL A 142 -3.85 0.66 -2.81
C VAL A 142 -4.76 0.96 -4.00
N ALA A 143 -4.46 0.43 -5.18
CA ALA A 143 -5.24 0.69 -6.40
C ALA A 143 -6.70 0.25 -6.22
N LYS A 144 -6.90 -0.99 -5.77
CA LYS A 144 -8.24 -1.53 -5.48
C LYS A 144 -9.03 -0.67 -4.48
N ASN A 145 -8.40 -0.27 -3.37
CA ASN A 145 -9.06 0.53 -2.33
C ASN A 145 -9.40 1.94 -2.81
N LEU A 146 -8.51 2.58 -3.58
CA LEU A 146 -8.79 3.90 -4.17
C LEU A 146 -9.96 3.84 -5.16
N ILE A 147 -10.04 2.79 -5.96
CA ILE A 147 -11.15 2.60 -6.88
C ILE A 147 -12.46 2.37 -6.11
N HIS A 148 -12.44 1.54 -5.07
CA HIS A 148 -13.61 1.40 -4.18
C HIS A 148 -13.99 2.72 -3.51
N LEU A 149 -13.01 3.56 -3.15
CA LEU A 149 -13.24 4.88 -2.57
C LEU A 149 -13.93 5.82 -3.56
N TRP A 150 -13.43 5.91 -4.80
CA TRP A 150 -14.02 6.75 -5.85
C TRP A 150 -15.35 6.21 -6.39
N MET A 151 -15.66 4.93 -6.16
CA MET A 151 -16.99 4.34 -6.38
C MET A 151 -17.96 4.58 -5.21
N GLY A 152 -17.49 5.11 -4.07
CA GLY A 152 -18.31 5.26 -2.85
C GLY A 152 -18.59 3.93 -2.12
N ASN A 153 -17.86 2.86 -2.45
CA ASN A 153 -18.03 1.51 -1.89
C ASN A 153 -17.01 1.17 -0.79
N PHE A 154 -16.18 2.13 -0.39
CA PHE A 154 -15.17 1.92 0.63
C PHE A 154 -15.79 1.89 2.02
N LYS A 155 -15.52 0.82 2.78
CA LYS A 155 -16.13 0.59 4.10
C LYS A 155 -15.39 1.35 5.19
N GLY A 156 -16.12 1.87 6.17
CA GLY A 156 -15.57 2.39 7.42
C GLY A 156 -15.01 3.82 7.36
N LEU A 157 -15.46 4.61 6.39
CA LEU A 157 -15.38 6.06 6.45
C LEU A 157 -16.77 6.54 6.87
N ASP A 158 -16.90 7.03 8.10
CA ASP A 158 -18.15 7.54 8.68
C ASP A 158 -18.48 8.97 8.18
N GLU A 159 -17.82 9.40 7.10
CA GLU A 159 -17.91 10.74 6.54
C GLU A 159 -18.84 10.78 5.33
N THR A 160 -19.44 11.95 5.09
CA THR A 160 -20.20 12.22 3.86
C THR A 160 -19.33 11.96 2.63
N PRO A 161 -19.85 11.33 1.57
CA PRO A 161 -19.12 11.10 0.33
C PRO A 161 -18.45 12.38 -0.17
N GLY A 162 -17.12 12.39 -0.21
CA GLY A 162 -16.37 13.55 -0.69
C GLY A 162 -16.55 13.79 -2.19
N PRO A 163 -16.09 14.94 -2.71
CA PRO A 163 -16.28 15.32 -4.12
C PRO A 163 -15.54 14.39 -5.10
N TYR A 164 -14.66 13.50 -4.62
CA TYR A 164 -13.97 12.47 -5.38
C TYR A 164 -14.84 11.26 -5.75
N VAL A 165 -16.07 11.16 -5.22
CA VAL A 165 -16.96 10.04 -5.52
C VAL A 165 -17.65 10.28 -6.86
N LEU A 166 -17.39 9.38 -7.82
CA LEU A 166 -18.01 9.41 -9.13
C LEU A 166 -19.31 8.62 -9.12
N THR A 167 -20.29 9.10 -9.86
CA THR A 167 -21.61 8.48 -9.97
C THR A 167 -21.55 7.16 -10.76
N SER A 168 -22.52 6.28 -10.51
CA SER A 168 -22.58 4.95 -11.14
C SER A 168 -22.64 5.00 -12.67
N ASN A 169 -23.30 6.01 -13.26
CA ASN A 169 -23.33 6.20 -14.72
C ASN A 169 -21.94 6.54 -15.30
N ILE A 170 -21.12 7.31 -14.58
CA ILE A 170 -19.74 7.61 -14.98
C ILE A 170 -18.92 6.32 -14.94
N TRP A 171 -19.05 5.52 -13.88
CA TRP A 171 -18.36 4.23 -13.76
C TRP A 171 -18.81 3.22 -14.82
N ALA A 172 -20.10 3.16 -15.14
CA ALA A 172 -20.58 2.33 -16.25
C ALA A 172 -19.92 2.72 -17.58
N LYS A 173 -19.73 4.02 -17.82
CA LYS A 173 -19.04 4.50 -19.02
C LYS A 173 -17.54 4.17 -19.02
N ILE A 174 -16.86 4.38 -17.89
CA ILE A 174 -15.46 3.98 -17.71
C ILE A 174 -15.28 2.48 -17.96
N GLY A 175 -16.22 1.67 -17.48
CA GLY A 175 -16.24 0.23 -17.67
C GLY A 175 -16.33 -0.19 -19.13
N GLU A 176 -17.27 0.40 -19.87
CA GLU A 176 -17.44 0.17 -21.31
C GLU A 176 -16.19 0.58 -22.11
N GLU A 177 -15.62 1.74 -21.79
CA GLU A 177 -14.40 2.24 -22.45
C GLU A 177 -13.17 1.39 -22.11
N THR A 178 -13.09 0.84 -20.90
CA THR A 178 -12.04 -0.09 -20.50
C THR A 178 -12.04 -1.32 -21.40
N GLU A 179 -13.19 -1.99 -21.52
CA GLU A 179 -13.34 -3.21 -22.32
C GLU A 179 -13.05 -2.96 -23.80
N LYS A 180 -13.58 -1.86 -24.36
CA LYS A 180 -13.31 -1.44 -25.73
C LYS A 180 -11.84 -1.14 -25.98
N SER A 181 -11.17 -0.47 -25.03
CA SER A 181 -9.75 -0.13 -25.16
C SER A 181 -8.90 -1.40 -25.17
N VAL A 182 -9.14 -2.30 -24.23
CA VAL A 182 -8.33 -3.51 -24.06
C VAL A 182 -8.49 -4.48 -25.23
N ALA A 183 -9.65 -4.51 -25.90
CA ALA A 183 -9.85 -5.27 -27.13
C ALA A 183 -8.87 -4.90 -28.27
N SER A 184 -8.30 -3.69 -28.25
CA SER A 184 -7.30 -3.22 -29.22
C SER A 184 -5.85 -3.33 -28.73
N ILE A 185 -5.63 -3.69 -27.46
CA ILE A 185 -4.30 -3.80 -26.87
C ILE A 185 -3.77 -5.22 -27.10
N PRO A 186 -2.57 -5.40 -27.66
CA PRO A 186 -1.99 -6.73 -27.82
C PRO A 186 -1.85 -7.46 -26.48
N SER A 187 -2.13 -8.76 -26.48
CA SER A 187 -2.05 -9.62 -25.29
C SER A 187 -0.66 -9.69 -24.65
N ALA A 188 0.38 -9.28 -25.38
CA ALA A 188 1.74 -9.12 -24.88
C ALA A 188 1.88 -8.02 -23.81
N PHE A 189 0.97 -7.03 -23.77
CA PHE A 189 0.99 -5.94 -22.80
C PHE A 189 0.10 -6.20 -21.60
N VAL A 190 -1.09 -6.75 -21.84
CA VAL A 190 -2.05 -7.10 -20.80
C VAL A 190 -2.97 -8.20 -21.29
N ARG A 191 -3.35 -9.13 -20.40
CA ARG A 191 -4.45 -10.05 -20.69
C ARG A 191 -5.76 -9.27 -20.87
N SER A 192 -6.73 -9.90 -21.53
CA SER A 192 -8.07 -9.31 -21.67
C SER A 192 -8.61 -8.90 -20.29
N LEU A 193 -9.01 -7.64 -20.17
CA LEU A 193 -9.61 -7.05 -18.97
C LEU A 193 -11.07 -6.74 -19.27
N GLY A 194 -11.94 -7.28 -18.44
CA GLY A 194 -13.37 -6.99 -18.49
C GLY A 194 -13.69 -5.59 -17.98
N ASN A 195 -14.98 -5.28 -17.99
CA ASN A 195 -15.51 -4.01 -17.54
C ASN A 195 -15.17 -3.78 -16.05
N ILE A 196 -14.43 -2.72 -15.71
CA ILE A 196 -14.00 -2.48 -14.32
C ILE A 196 -15.18 -2.25 -13.34
N HIS A 197 -16.33 -1.79 -13.83
CA HIS A 197 -17.49 -1.53 -12.99
C HIS A 197 -18.20 -2.83 -12.59
N THR A 198 -18.30 -3.81 -13.50
CA THR A 198 -19.02 -5.07 -13.26
C THR A 198 -18.12 -6.25 -12.91
N ASP A 199 -16.90 -6.29 -13.46
CA ASP A 199 -16.04 -7.48 -13.48
C ASP A 199 -14.77 -7.33 -12.62
N GLN A 200 -14.68 -6.27 -11.79
CA GLN A 200 -13.53 -6.03 -10.90
C GLN A 200 -13.17 -7.22 -9.98
N GLY A 201 -14.11 -8.12 -9.70
CA GLY A 201 -13.87 -9.35 -8.92
C GLY A 201 -12.91 -10.33 -9.60
N HIS A 202 -12.78 -10.26 -10.93
CA HIS A 202 -11.90 -11.12 -11.72
C HIS A 202 -10.53 -10.49 -12.00
N TYR A 203 -10.31 -9.25 -11.58
CA TYR A 203 -9.03 -8.57 -11.82
C TYR A 203 -7.93 -9.19 -10.96
N THR A 204 -6.90 -9.70 -11.64
CA THR A 204 -5.64 -10.11 -11.01
C THR A 204 -4.80 -8.88 -10.67
N ALA A 205 -3.71 -9.07 -9.94
CA ALA A 205 -2.81 -7.96 -9.65
C ALA A 205 -2.20 -7.32 -10.91
N GLU A 206 -1.97 -8.12 -11.96
CA GLU A 206 -1.56 -7.66 -13.29
C GLU A 206 -2.64 -6.77 -13.93
N GLY A 207 -3.90 -7.18 -13.85
CA GLY A 207 -5.01 -6.39 -14.38
C GLY A 207 -5.22 -5.08 -13.63
N TRP A 208 -5.16 -5.12 -12.29
CA TRP A 208 -5.20 -3.91 -11.46
C TRP A 208 -4.04 -2.98 -11.75
N SER A 209 -2.82 -3.50 -11.87
CA SER A 209 -1.64 -2.68 -12.16
C SER A 209 -1.74 -2.00 -13.52
N TYR A 210 -2.14 -2.75 -14.55
CA TYR A 210 -2.24 -2.24 -15.90
C TYR A 210 -3.34 -1.20 -16.02
N TRP A 211 -4.54 -1.52 -15.52
CA TRP A 211 -5.65 -0.59 -15.52
C TRP A 211 -5.28 0.69 -14.76
N PHE A 212 -4.78 0.56 -13.53
CA PHE A 212 -4.50 1.72 -12.68
C PHE A 212 -3.37 2.60 -13.20
N MET A 213 -2.36 2.04 -13.86
CA MET A 213 -1.22 2.84 -14.35
C MET A 213 -1.40 3.36 -15.77
N PHE A 214 -2.07 2.63 -16.65
CA PHE A 214 -2.11 2.96 -18.08
C PHE A 214 -3.49 3.41 -18.55
N LEU A 215 -4.56 2.73 -18.14
CA LEU A 215 -5.91 3.10 -18.57
C LEU A 215 -6.51 4.21 -17.71
N GLY A 216 -6.38 4.08 -16.38
CA GLY A 216 -6.99 4.99 -15.42
C GLY A 216 -6.60 6.47 -15.59
N PRO A 217 -5.35 6.85 -15.94
CA PRO A 217 -5.03 8.25 -16.20
C PRO A 217 -5.85 8.83 -17.36
N ILE A 218 -6.07 8.04 -18.41
CA ILE A 218 -6.84 8.45 -19.59
C ILE A 218 -8.34 8.44 -19.26
N LEU A 219 -8.82 7.37 -18.62
CA LEU A 219 -10.24 7.15 -18.36
C LEU A 219 -10.80 8.02 -17.24
N LEU A 220 -9.96 8.52 -16.32
CA LEU A 220 -10.38 9.38 -15.20
C LEU A 220 -10.12 10.86 -15.46
N GLU A 221 -9.42 11.20 -16.55
CA GLU A 221 -9.20 12.59 -16.95
C GLU A 221 -10.53 13.31 -17.18
N ASN A 222 -10.66 14.53 -16.65
CA ASN A 222 -11.88 15.33 -16.67
C ASN A 222 -13.12 14.69 -16.03
N ARG A 223 -12.99 13.53 -15.37
CA ARG A 223 -14.07 12.86 -14.61
C ARG A 223 -13.83 12.96 -13.12
N LEU A 224 -12.61 12.67 -12.68
CA LEU A 224 -12.19 12.86 -11.31
C LEU A 224 -11.86 14.36 -11.08
N PRO A 225 -12.27 14.97 -9.95
CA PRO A 225 -11.96 16.37 -9.71
C PRO A 225 -10.44 16.62 -9.73
N THR A 226 -10.05 17.80 -10.22
CA THR A 226 -8.67 18.11 -10.60
C THR A 226 -7.65 17.84 -9.50
N VAL A 227 -7.97 18.14 -8.24
CA VAL A 227 -7.06 17.92 -7.10
C VAL A 227 -6.74 16.43 -6.94
N TYR A 228 -7.76 15.57 -6.87
CA TYR A 228 -7.58 14.13 -6.71
C TYR A 228 -6.95 13.49 -7.95
N TYR A 229 -7.33 13.94 -9.15
CA TYR A 229 -6.72 13.48 -10.39
C TYR A 229 -5.22 13.77 -10.42
N LYS A 230 -4.80 14.98 -10.03
CA LYS A 230 -3.37 15.34 -9.94
C LYS A 230 -2.63 14.44 -8.94
N HIS A 231 -3.21 14.17 -7.77
CA HIS A 231 -2.59 13.28 -6.77
C HIS A 231 -2.51 11.84 -7.26
N TYR A 232 -3.57 11.34 -7.87
CA TYR A 232 -3.59 10.04 -8.52
C TYR A 232 -2.49 9.94 -9.61
N CYS A 233 -2.35 10.93 -10.48
CA CYS A 233 -1.30 10.94 -11.49
C CYS A 233 0.11 10.98 -10.90
N LYS A 234 0.32 11.67 -9.77
CA LYS A 234 1.60 11.61 -9.02
C LYS A 234 1.86 10.17 -8.54
N LEU A 235 0.87 9.52 -7.93
CA LEU A 235 0.96 8.12 -7.51
C LEU A 235 1.23 7.17 -8.70
N VAL A 236 0.63 7.40 -9.86
CA VAL A 236 0.91 6.59 -11.06
C VAL A 236 2.35 6.77 -11.53
N LYS A 237 2.90 7.99 -11.49
CA LYS A 237 4.31 8.24 -11.84
C LYS A 237 5.26 7.49 -10.93
N VAL A 238 4.98 7.53 -9.63
CA VAL A 238 5.67 6.76 -8.60
C VAL A 238 5.60 5.26 -8.93
N MET A 239 4.41 4.79 -9.27
CA MET A 239 4.21 3.38 -9.54
C MET A 239 4.97 2.88 -10.76
N LYS A 240 5.08 3.70 -11.80
CA LYS A 240 5.80 3.41 -13.05
C LYS A 240 7.31 3.52 -12.93
N ALA A 241 7.83 4.39 -12.06
CA ALA A 241 9.27 4.53 -11.82
C ALA A 241 9.89 3.29 -11.12
N ARG A 242 9.04 2.33 -10.73
CA ARG A 242 9.36 1.18 -9.87
C ARG A 242 8.85 -0.15 -10.45
N CYS A 243 8.60 -0.21 -11.75
CA CYS A 243 8.40 -1.45 -12.50
C CYS A 243 9.64 -1.75 -13.35
#